data_AF-F4C0X4-F1
#
_entry.id   AF-F4C0X4-F1
#
_cell.length_a   1.000
_cell.length_b   1.000
_cell.length_c   1.000
_cell.angle_alpha   90.00
_cell.angle_beta   90.00
_cell.angle_gamma   90.00
#
_symmetry.space_group_name_H-M   'P 1'
#
loop_
_entity.id
_entity.type
_entity.pdbx_description
1 polymer ?
#
loop_
_entity_poly.entity_id
_entity_poly.type
_entity_poly.pdbx_seq_one_letter_code
_entity_poly.pdbx_strand_id
1 'polypeptide(L)'
;MKLTREQNKNLLEAAEEFFDYSPCMHCKHYFDDEDEDSERFDEPSACDAFPDGIPEEIFFGRNLHKEPYPGDHGITFEQAD
;
A
#
# COMPACT_ATOMS: atom_id res chain seq x y z
N MET A 1 8.73 -18.63 -21.63
CA MET A 1 8.06 -17.69 -22.56
C MET A 1 7.96 -16.35 -21.87
N LYS A 2 8.33 -15.24 -22.53
CA LYS A 2 8.09 -13.89 -21.99
C LYS A 2 6.72 -13.43 -22.47
N LEU A 3 5.90 -12.93 -21.54
CA LEU A 3 4.61 -12.36 -21.85
C LEU A 3 4.78 -11.15 -22.78
N THR A 4 3.83 -10.97 -23.69
CA THR A 4 3.77 -9.76 -24.50
C THR A 4 3.41 -8.56 -23.63
N ARG A 5 3.67 -7.35 -24.14
CA ARG A 5 3.28 -6.11 -23.45
C ARG A 5 1.78 -6.06 -23.14
N GLU A 6 0.96 -6.57 -24.05
CA GLU A 6 -0.49 -6.63 -23.89
C GLU A 6 -0.90 -7.66 -22.83
N GLN A 7 -0.23 -8.82 -22.80
CA GLN A 7 -0.49 -9.82 -21.77
C GLN A 7 -0.07 -9.34 -20.38
N ASN A 8 1.03 -8.59 -20.27
CA ASN A 8 1.42 -7.97 -18.99
C ASN A 8 0.39 -6.92 -18.54
N LYS A 9 -0.13 -6.12 -19.48
CA LYS A 9 -1.16 -5.11 -19.19
C LYS A 9 -2.46 -5.77 -18.71
N ASN A 10 -2.94 -6.78 -19.44
CA ASN A 10 -4.18 -7.49 -19.08
C ASN A 10 -4.05 -8.28 -17.77
N LEU A 11 -2.85 -8.78 -17.44
CA LEU A 11 -2.59 -9.45 -16.17
C LEU A 11 -2.55 -8.45 -15.01
N LEU A 12 -2.03 -7.24 -15.22
CA LEU A 12 -2.04 -6.16 -14.24
C LEU A 12 -3.48 -5.72 -13.97
N GLU A 13 -4.25 -5.46 -15.04
CA GLU A 13 -5.67 -5.07 -14.95
C GLU A 13 -6.51 -6.18 -14.27
N ALA A 14 -6.26 -7.45 -14.56
CA ALA A 14 -6.93 -8.56 -13.87
C ALA A 14 -6.47 -8.74 -12.42
N ALA A 15 -5.20 -8.48 -12.09
CA ALA A 15 -4.74 -8.52 -10.70
C ALA A 15 -5.36 -7.39 -9.88
N GLU A 16 -5.48 -6.20 -10.46
CA GLU A 16 -6.15 -5.04 -9.87
C GLU A 16 -7.67 -5.26 -9.72
N GLU A 17 -8.30 -5.99 -10.64
CA GLU A 17 -9.74 -6.29 -10.60
C GLU A 17 -10.09 -7.45 -9.66
N PHE A 18 -9.18 -8.42 -9.43
CA PHE A 18 -9.47 -9.65 -8.68
C PHE A 18 -8.77 -9.77 -7.33
N PHE A 19 -7.76 -8.94 -7.04
CA PHE A 19 -7.05 -8.95 -5.77
C PHE A 19 -6.90 -7.50 -5.32
N ASP A 20 -7.65 -7.10 -4.28
CA ASP A 20 -7.57 -5.79 -3.62
C ASP A 20 -6.13 -5.46 -3.20
N TYR A 21 -5.35 -4.92 -4.14
CA TYR A 21 -3.96 -4.56 -3.90
C TYR A 21 -3.94 -3.28 -3.07
N SER A 22 -3.56 -3.42 -1.80
CA SER A 22 -3.24 -2.27 -0.97
C SER A 22 -1.72 -2.03 -0.98
N PRO A 23 -1.24 -0.87 -1.47
CA PRO A 23 0.18 -0.51 -1.33
C PRO A 23 0.57 -0.34 0.14
N CYS A 24 -0.39 -0.11 1.04
CA CYS A 24 -0.11 0.08 2.46
C CYS A 24 0.46 -1.19 3.09
N MET A 25 -0.11 -2.36 2.78
CA MET A 25 0.38 -3.67 3.26
C MET A 25 1.80 -4.04 2.77
N HIS A 26 2.39 -3.24 1.89
CA HIS A 26 3.74 -3.43 1.37
C HIS A 26 4.69 -2.27 1.68
N CYS A 27 4.26 -1.35 2.55
CA CYS A 27 4.99 -0.14 2.91
C CYS A 27 5.61 -0.26 4.31
N LYS A 28 6.85 0.20 4.50
CA LYS A 28 7.54 0.22 5.81
C LYS A 28 6.84 1.07 6.87
N HIS A 29 5.99 2.00 6.44
CA HIS A 29 5.32 2.96 7.32
C HIS A 29 3.90 2.54 7.71
N TYR A 30 3.46 1.34 7.31
CA TYR A 30 2.16 0.79 7.66
C TYR A 30 2.33 -0.23 8.78
N PHE A 31 1.44 -0.15 9.77
CA PHE A 31 1.37 -1.07 10.89
C PHE A 31 0.05 -1.80 10.80
N ASP A 32 0.12 -3.12 10.92
CA ASP A 32 -1.01 -4.01 10.98
C ASP A 32 -1.12 -4.55 12.42
N ASP A 33 -2.30 -4.48 13.02
CA ASP A 33 -2.57 -4.98 14.36
C ASP A 33 -2.60 -6.52 14.44
N GLU A 34 -2.42 -7.20 13.32
CA GLU A 34 -2.34 -8.66 13.24
C GLU A 34 -0.89 -9.22 13.26
N ASP A 35 0.14 -8.37 13.21
CA ASP A 35 1.56 -8.81 13.21
C ASP A 35 2.14 -8.93 14.63
N GLU A 36 2.06 -10.13 15.23
CA GLU A 36 2.52 -10.44 16.60
C GLU A 36 4.03 -10.16 16.83
N ASP A 37 4.83 -10.16 15.75
CA ASP A 37 6.27 -9.90 15.81
C ASP A 37 6.61 -8.40 15.68
N SER A 38 5.63 -7.53 15.41
CA SER A 38 5.80 -6.09 15.30
C SER A 38 5.99 -5.41 16.66
N GLU A 39 6.93 -4.46 16.76
CA GLU A 39 7.08 -3.59 17.94
C GLU A 39 5.81 -2.76 18.24
N ARG A 40 4.86 -2.71 17.29
CA ARG A 40 3.61 -1.96 17.38
C ARG A 40 2.36 -2.86 17.36
N PHE A 41 2.48 -4.15 17.68
CA PHE A 41 1.38 -5.13 17.66
C PHE A 41 0.14 -4.73 18.51
N ASP A 42 0.32 -4.01 19.61
CA ASP A 42 -0.79 -3.52 20.45
C ASP A 42 -1.35 -2.15 19.99
N GLU A 43 -0.83 -1.57 18.91
CA GLU A 43 -1.32 -0.32 18.32
C GLU A 43 -2.35 -0.60 17.21
N PRO A 44 -3.40 0.23 17.07
CA PRO A 44 -4.35 0.06 15.98
C PRO A 44 -3.65 0.20 14.62
N SER A 45 -4.09 -0.58 13.63
CA SER A 45 -3.64 -0.48 12.25
C SER A 45 -3.58 0.98 11.78
N ALA A 46 -2.38 1.45 11.43
CA ALA A 46 -2.12 2.87 11.18
C ALA A 46 -0.97 3.07 10.19
N CYS A 47 -0.87 4.28 9.63
CA CYS A 47 0.27 4.67 8.79
C CYS A 47 0.92 5.94 9.36
N ASP A 48 2.26 5.99 9.44
CA ASP A 48 2.97 7.19 9.92
C ASP A 48 2.68 8.43 9.06
N ALA A 49 2.44 8.25 7.76
CA ALA A 49 2.06 9.33 6.85
C ALA A 49 0.64 9.85 7.15
N PHE A 50 -0.27 8.98 7.57
CA PHE A 50 -1.69 9.27 7.78
C PHE A 50 -2.18 8.71 9.12
N PRO A 51 -1.76 9.30 10.26
CA PRO A 51 -2.09 8.79 11.59
C PRO A 51 -3.59 8.85 11.91
N ASP A 52 -4.32 9.77 11.26
CA ASP A 52 -5.77 9.94 11.43
C ASP A 52 -6.62 9.10 10.46
N GLY A 53 -5.98 8.35 9.56
CA GLY A 53 -6.66 7.49 8.58
C GLY A 53 -6.14 7.65 7.16
N ILE A 54 -5.91 6.51 6.49
CA ILE A 54 -5.34 6.45 5.15
C ILE A 54 -6.42 6.79 4.10
N PRO A 55 -6.16 7.69 3.13
CA PRO A 55 -7.08 7.95 2.03
C PRO A 55 -7.43 6.66 1.27
N GLU A 56 -8.71 6.42 1.01
CA GLU A 56 -9.17 5.19 0.33
C GLU A 56 -8.49 4.96 -1.03
N GLU A 57 -8.18 6.02 -1.78
CA GLU A 57 -7.48 5.87 -3.05
C GLU A 57 -6.06 5.34 -2.90
N ILE A 58 -5.39 5.65 -1.79
CA ILE A 58 -4.09 5.08 -1.44
C ILE A 58 -4.29 3.66 -0.92
N PHE A 59 -5.23 3.46 0.00
CA PHE A 59 -5.45 2.15 0.61
C PHE A 59 -5.89 1.08 -0.40
N PHE A 60 -6.73 1.41 -1.37
CA PHE A 60 -7.17 0.47 -2.42
C PHE A 60 -6.29 0.51 -3.68
N GLY A 61 -5.09 1.10 -3.60
CA GLY A 61 -4.10 1.05 -4.69
C GLY A 61 -4.43 1.86 -5.94
N ARG A 62 -5.48 2.69 -5.92
CA ARG A 62 -5.76 3.68 -6.98
C ARG A 62 -4.66 4.74 -7.07
N ASN A 63 -3.94 4.96 -5.98
CA ASN A 63 -2.73 5.75 -5.88
C ASN A 63 -1.66 4.95 -5.12
N LEU A 64 -0.49 4.75 -5.71
CA LEU A 64 0.61 3.97 -5.10
C LEU A 64 1.41 4.74 -4.04
N HIS A 65 1.03 5.98 -3.74
CA HIS A 65 1.68 6.87 -2.77
C HIS A 65 3.18 7.09 -3.02
N LYS A 66 3.62 7.04 -4.28
CA LYS A 66 5.04 7.24 -4.69
C LYS A 66 5.42 8.70 -4.87
N GLU A 67 4.45 9.60 -4.78
CA GLU A 67 4.60 11.05 -4.90
C GLU A 67 3.98 11.70 -3.66
N PRO A 68 4.45 12.90 -3.26
CA PRO A 68 3.87 13.61 -2.12
C PRO A 68 2.35 13.78 -2.26
N TYR A 69 1.63 13.52 -1.19
CA TYR A 69 0.17 13.55 -1.15
C TYR A 69 -0.33 14.46 -0.02
N PRO A 70 -1.42 15.23 -0.19
CA PRO A 70 -1.93 16.12 0.85
C PRO A 70 -2.17 15.40 2.18
N GLY A 71 -1.45 15.84 3.23
CA GLY A 71 -1.60 15.29 4.58
C GLY A 71 -0.69 14.10 4.90
N ASP A 72 0.23 13.71 4.00
CA ASP A 72 1.18 12.60 4.16
C ASP A 72 2.34 12.86 5.15
N HIS A 73 2.37 14.04 5.78
CA HIS A 73 3.45 14.52 6.64
C HIS A 73 4.86 14.45 6.00
N GLY A 74 4.94 14.48 4.67
CA GLY A 74 6.18 14.37 3.90
C GLY A 74 6.74 12.94 3.77
N ILE A 75 5.94 11.92 4.12
CA ILE A 75 6.31 10.52 4.05
C ILE A 75 5.61 9.89 2.84
N THR A 76 6.38 9.37 1.88
CA THR A 76 5.86 8.64 0.72
C THR A 76 6.10 7.14 0.87
N PHE A 77 5.54 6.34 -0.03
CA PHE A 77 5.73 4.89 -0.09
C PHE A 77 7.22 4.50 -0.09
N GLU A 78 7.60 3.67 0.88
CA GLU A 78 8.87 2.95 0.93
C GLU A 78 8.57 1.45 1.07
N GLN A 79 9.06 0.65 0.13
CA GLN A 79 8.80 -0.79 0.12
C GLN A 79 9.39 -1.49 1.35
N ALA A 80 8.58 -2.28 2.06
CA ALA A 80 9.06 -3.17 3.12
C ALA A 80 9.92 -4.31 2.54
N ASP A 81 11.01 -4.64 3.22
CA ASP A 81 11.99 -5.65 2.80
C ASP A 81 11.52 -7.08 3.12
#